data_AF-A0A601P4N8-F1
#
_entry.id   AF-A0A601P4N8-F1
#
_cell.length_a   1.000
_cell.length_b   1.000
_cell.length_c   1.000
_cell.angle_alpha   90.00
_cell.angle_beta   90.00
_cell.angle_gamma   90.00
#
_symmetry.space_group_name_H-M   'P 1'
#
loop_
_entity.id
_entity.type
_entity.pdbx_description
1 polymer ?
#
loop_
_entity_poly.entity_id
_entity_poly.type
_entity_poly.pdbx_seq_one_letter_code
_entity_poly.pdbx_strand_id
1 'polypeptide(L)' 'MNNTVFLRVNGRDWGGWTSVRISAGIDRIARDFNVSITRQWPG' A
#
# COMPACT_ATOMS: atom_id res chain seq x y z
N MET A 1 2.03 15.63 -11.36
CA MET A 1 2.75 14.42 -10.88
C MET A 1 1.72 13.50 -10.25
N ASN A 2 1.67 12.23 -10.66
CA ASN A 2 0.76 11.24 -10.08
C ASN A 2 1.57 10.37 -9.12
N ASN A 3 1.29 10.47 -7.82
CA ASN A 3 2.01 9.73 -6.78
C ASN A 3 1.41 8.32 -6.64
N THR A 4 1.58 7.51 -7.68
CA THR A 4 1.13 6.11 -7.70
C THR A 4 2.05 5.26 -6.83
N VAL A 5 1.46 4.47 -5.93
CA VAL A 5 2.19 3.59 -5.00
C VAL A 5 2.05 2.13 -5.44
N PHE A 6 3.15 1.38 -5.40
CA PHE A 6 3.20 -0.05 -5.68
C PHE A 6 3.73 -0.83 -4.47
N LEU A 7 3.17 -2.02 -4.25
CA LEU A 7 3.73 -3.05 -3.38
C LEU A 7 4.38 -4.11 -4.28
N ARG A 8 5.71 -4.27 -4.19
CA ARG A 8 6.42 -5.29 -4.96
C ARG A 8 6.56 -6.57 -4.13
N VAL A 9 6.04 -7.68 -4.64
CA VAL A 9 6.15 -9.00 -4.02
C VAL A 9 6.65 -9.99 -5.08
N ASN A 10 7.75 -10.67 -4.78
CA ASN A 10 8.37 -11.65 -5.69
C ASN A 10 8.60 -11.11 -7.12
N GLY A 11 9.13 -9.89 -7.25
CA GLY A 11 9.39 -9.24 -8.54
C GLY A 11 8.15 -8.71 -9.29
N ARG A 12 6.94 -8.92 -8.75
CA ARG A 12 5.70 -8.41 -9.34
C ARG A 12 5.19 -7.18 -8.60
N ASP A 13 4.79 -6.16 -9.35
CA ASP A 13 4.19 -4.93 -8.82
C ASP A 13 2.67 -5.06 -8.69
N TRP A 14 2.18 -4.71 -7.50
CA TRP A 14 0.76 -4.63 -7.17
C TRP A 14 0.39 -3.18 -6.88
N GLY A 15 -0.71 -2.70 -7.45
CA GLY A 15 -1.15 -1.32 -7.34
C GLY A 15 -2.67 -1.19 -7.47
N GLY A 16 -3.14 0.04 -7.70
CA GLY A 16 -4.58 0.34 -7.76
C GLY A 16 -5.24 0.43 -6.38
N TRP A 17 -4.46 0.83 -5.37
CA TRP A 17 -4.92 0.97 -4.00
C TRP A 17 -5.98 2.06 -3.89
N THR A 18 -7.04 1.76 -3.14
CA THR A 18 -8.07 2.73 -2.75
C THR A 18 -7.66 3.54 -1.52
N SER A 19 -6.72 3.00 -0.71
CA SER A 19 -6.13 3.70 0.43
C SER A 19 -4.68 3.25 0.64
N VAL A 20 -3.83 4.19 1.05
CA VAL A 20 -2.40 3.97 1.33
C VAL A 20 -2.02 4.69 2.62
N ARG A 21 -1.38 3.96 3.54
CA ARG A 21 -0.73 4.53 4.73
C ARG A 21 0.68 3.96 4.85
N ILE A 22 1.68 4.83 4.94
CA ILE A 22 3.08 4.46 5.21
C ILE A 22 3.51 5.28 6.41
N SER A 23 3.98 4.63 7.47
CA SER A 23 4.33 5.29 8.72
C SER A 23 5.79 5.00 9.09
N ALA A 24 6.51 6.07 9.43
CA ALA A 24 7.87 6.02 9.95
C ALA A 24 7.93 6.87 11.23
N GLY A 25 8.35 6.27 12.33
CA GLY A 25 8.53 6.93 13.63
C GLY A 25 9.97 6.77 14.10
N ILE A 26 10.51 7.79 14.78
CA ILE A 26 11.90 7.80 15.26
C ILE A 26 12.17 6.73 16.34
N ASP A 27 11.12 6.36 17.05
CA ASP A 27 11.07 5.36 18.12
C ASP A 27 10.79 3.94 17.60
N ARG A 28 10.56 3.76 16.29
CA ARG A 28 10.18 2.46 15.71
C ARG A 28 11.36 1.74 15.06
N ILE A 29 11.64 0.52 15.53
CA ILE A 29 12.69 -0.36 14.98
C ILE A 29 12.35 -0.83 13.55
N ALA A 30 11.06 -0.98 13.24
CA ALA A 30 10.57 -1.33 11.90
C ALA A 30 9.53 -0.31 11.43
N ARG A 31 9.58 0.01 10.14
CA ARG A 31 8.54 0.80 9.47
C ARG A 31 7.33 -0.06 9.16
N ASP A 32 6.15 0.55 9.19
CA ASP A 32 4.90 -0.13 8.87
C ASP A 32 4.19 0.54 7.69
N PHE A 33 3.41 -0.26 6.97
CA PHE A 33 2.57 0.20 5.88
C PHE A 33 1.26 -0.58 5.84
N ASN A 34 0.22 0.06 5.30
CA ASN A 34 -1.06 -0.54 5.01
C ASN A 34 -1.53 -0.06 3.63
N VAL A 35 -1.94 -1.00 2.79
CA VAL A 35 -2.53 -0.72 1.48
C VAL A 35 -3.82 -1.51 1.36
N SER A 36 -4.87 -0.84 0.90
CA SER A 36 -6.20 -1.44 0.76
C SER A 36 -6.68 -1.31 -0.67
N ILE A 37 -7.40 -2.33 -1.15
CA ILE A 37 -8.15 -2.29 -2.39
C ILE A 37 -9.56 -2.80 -2.10
N THR A 38 -10.57 -2.08 -2.58
CA THR A 38 -11.94 -2.57 -2.57
C THR A 38 -12.30 -2.92 -4.00
N ARG A 39 -12.55 -4.20 -4.26
CA ARG A 39 -13.28 -4.64 -5.45
C ARG A 39 -14.65 -5.03 -4.93
N GLN A 40 -15.67 -4.26 -5.31
CA GLN A 40 -17.05 -4.58 -4.97
C GLN A 40 -17.33 -6.05 -5.33
N TRP A 41 -17.81 -6.84 -4.38
CA TRP A 41 -18.48 -8.09 -4.72
C TRP A 41 -19.90 -7.73 -5.17
N PRO A 42 -20.36 -8.23 -6.33
CA PRO A 42 -21.65 -7.85 -6.88
C PRO A 42 -22.76 -8.64 -6.17
N GLY A 43 -23.42 -8.01 -5.20
CA GLY A 43 -24.65 -8.55 -4.60
C GLY A 43 -24.44 -9.67 -3.59
#